data_AF-A0A7C7BS95-F1
#
_entry.id   AF-A0A7C7BS95-F1
#
_cell.length_a   1.000
_cell.length_b   1.000
_cell.length_c   1.000
_cell.angle_alpha   90.00
_cell.angle_beta   90.00
_cell.angle_gamma   90.00
#
_symmetry.space_group_name_H-M   'P 1'
#
loop_
_entity.id
_entity.type
_entity.pdbx_description
1 polymer ?
#
loop_
_entity_poly.entity_id
_entity_poly.type
_entity_poly.pdbx_seq_one_letter_code
_entity_poly.pdbx_strand_id
1 'polypeptide(L)'
;MILCHTKIIQDLGGFDDNIFLYLEDLDLCMRFTKADHFMIGIPEATADHFNSYSASRSWKLHWRKDCNFAWSQLYLAEKYRGRSDM
;
A
#
# COMPACT_ATOMS: atom_id res chain seq x y z
N MET A 1 -1.23 -9.55 3.72
CA MET A 1 -1.64 -9.09 5.07
C MET A 1 -0.41 -8.52 5.74
N ILE A 2 -0.50 -7.33 6.35
CA ILE A 2 0.58 -6.71 7.10
C ILE A 2 0.16 -6.68 8.57
N LEU A 3 1.05 -7.14 9.45
CA LEU A 3 0.93 -6.99 10.90
C LEU A 3 2.10 -6.13 11.37
N CYS A 4 1.81 -5.09 12.12
CA CYS A 4 2.83 -4.19 12.65
C CYS A 4 2.37 -3.55 13.95
N HIS A 5 3.32 -3.02 14.72
CA HIS A 5 3.02 -2.31 15.95
C HIS A 5 2.24 -1.03 15.64
N THR A 6 1.08 -0.88 16.24
CA THR A 6 0.22 0.31 16.09
C THR A 6 0.98 1.61 16.34
N LYS A 7 1.86 1.62 17.35
CA LYS A 7 2.70 2.78 17.67
C LYS A 7 3.58 3.20 16.49
N ILE A 8 4.19 2.25 15.78
CA ILE A 8 5.07 2.58 14.65
C ILE A 8 4.27 3.20 13.51
N ILE A 9 3.07 2.67 13.21
CA ILE A 9 2.20 3.27 12.18
C ILE A 9 1.82 4.70 12.56
N GLN A 10 1.46 4.93 13.83
CA GLN A 10 1.11 6.26 14.32
C GLN A 10 2.29 7.23 14.26
N ASP A 11 3.49 6.78 14.66
CA ASP A 11 4.71 7.57 14.61
C ASP A 11 5.11 7.92 13.15
N LEU A 12 4.78 7.06 12.18
CA LEU A 12 4.97 7.29 10.74
C LEU A 12 3.85 8.14 10.09
N GLY A 13 2.87 8.60 10.87
CA GLY A 13 1.77 9.44 10.38
C GLY A 13 0.63 8.67 9.69
N GLY A 14 0.54 7.35 9.87
CA GLY A 14 -0.54 6.54 9.30
C GLY A 14 -0.38 6.23 7.80
N PHE A 15 -1.49 6.04 7.10
CA PHE A 15 -1.52 5.92 5.64
C PHE A 15 -1.39 7.30 4.99
N ASP A 16 -0.92 7.34 3.75
CA ASP A 16 -0.87 8.58 2.97
C ASP A 16 -2.26 8.89 2.41
N ASP A 17 -2.84 10.03 2.82
CA ASP A 17 -4.17 10.46 2.40
C ASP A 17 -4.27 10.78 0.89
N ASN A 18 -3.14 10.86 0.17
CA ASN A 18 -3.12 10.99 -1.29
C ASN A 18 -3.39 9.65 -2.03
N ILE A 19 -3.43 8.53 -1.30
CA ILE A 19 -3.61 7.19 -1.86
C ILE A 19 -4.89 6.59 -1.29
N PHE A 20 -5.91 6.46 -2.14
CA PHE A 20 -7.17 5.83 -1.77
C PHE A 20 -7.33 4.49 -2.48
N LEU A 21 -7.07 3.40 -1.76
CA LEU A 21 -7.06 2.01 -2.23
C LEU A 21 -6.02 1.73 -3.33
N TYR A 22 -5.29 0.64 -3.14
CA TYR A 22 -4.17 0.14 -3.94
C TYR A 22 -2.85 0.87 -3.71
N LEU A 23 -1.82 0.09 -3.37
CA LEU A 23 -0.44 0.54 -3.16
C LEU A 23 -0.25 1.45 -1.93
N GLU A 24 -1.28 1.66 -1.12
CA GLU A 24 -1.19 2.34 0.18
C GLU A 24 -0.31 1.54 1.15
N ASP A 25 -0.34 0.23 1.03
CA ASP A 25 0.47 -0.71 1.79
C ASP A 25 1.93 -0.70 1.32
N LEU A 26 2.16 -0.62 0.00
CA LEU A 26 3.50 -0.44 -0.57
C LEU A 26 4.14 0.86 -0.09
N ASP A 27 3.41 1.98 -0.13
CA ASP A 27 3.87 3.26 0.40
C ASP A 27 4.28 3.16 1.88
N LEU A 28 3.40 2.54 2.68
CA LEU A 28 3.65 2.32 4.10
C LEU A 28 4.93 1.51 4.31
N CYS A 29 5.07 0.37 3.63
CA CYS A 29 6.27 -0.48 3.66
C CYS A 29 7.56 0.26 3.27
N MET A 30 7.49 1.13 2.26
CA MET A 30 8.62 1.97 1.86
C MET A 30 8.99 2.98 2.96
N ARG A 31 8.00 3.57 3.65
CA ARG A 31 8.23 4.46 4.81
C ARG A 31 8.79 3.73 6.03
N PHE A 32 8.30 2.52 6.33
CA PHE A 32 8.89 1.65 7.35
C PHE A 32 10.39 1.42 7.08
N THR A 33 10.73 1.08 5.83
CA THR A 33 12.12 0.83 5.43
C THR A 33 12.99 2.09 5.57
N LYS A 34 12.46 3.26 5.18
CA LYS A 34 13.16 4.55 5.34
C LYS A 34 13.36 4.97 6.81
N ALA A 35 12.55 4.42 7.73
CA ALA A 35 12.64 4.64 9.16
C ALA A 35 13.43 3.52 9.88
N ASP A 36 14.27 2.78 9.15
CA ASP A 36 15.12 1.70 9.66
C ASP A 36 14.36 0.56 10.36
N HIS A 37 13.08 0.37 10.00
CA HIS A 37 12.32 -0.80 10.42
C HIS A 37 12.44 -1.94 9.39
N PHE A 38 12.45 -3.17 9.90
CA PHE A 38 12.55 -4.38 9.10
C PHE A 38 11.18 -4.99 8.82
N MET A 39 11.01 -5.49 7.59
CA MET A 39 9.88 -6.32 7.20
C MET A 39 10.33 -7.77 7.12
N ILE A 40 9.55 -8.66 7.75
CA ILE A 40 9.83 -10.10 7.78
C ILE A 40 8.66 -10.83 7.13
N GLY A 41 8.96 -11.64 6.11
CA GLY A 41 8.00 -12.59 5.56
C GLY A 41 7.96 -13.83 6.43
N ILE A 42 6.76 -14.27 6.81
CA ILE A 42 6.52 -15.50 7.57
C ILE A 42 5.67 -16.43 6.70
N PRO A 43 6.26 -17.32 5.90
CA PRO A 43 5.53 -18.20 4.98
C PRO A 43 4.52 -19.12 5.68
N GLU A 44 4.76 -19.46 6.94
CA GLU A 44 3.91 -20.31 7.77
C GLU A 44 2.64 -19.58 8.26
N ALA A 45 2.63 -18.24 8.22
CA ALA A 45 1.47 -17.44 8.58
C ALA A 45 0.50 -17.37 7.39
N THR A 46 -0.53 -18.22 7.41
CA THR A 46 -1.52 -18.31 6.33
C THR A 46 -2.80 -17.54 6.64
N ALA A 47 -3.43 -16.96 5.62
CA ALA A 47 -4.76 -16.38 5.68
C ALA A 47 -5.48 -16.56 4.33
N ASP A 48 -6.78 -16.81 4.37
CA ASP A 48 -7.61 -16.93 3.17
C ASP A 48 -7.98 -15.56 2.62
N HIS A 49 -7.77 -15.35 1.31
CA HIS A 49 -8.16 -14.12 0.62
C HIS A 49 -9.32 -14.37 -0.34
N PHE A 50 -10.52 -13.97 0.06
CA PHE A 50 -11.73 -14.06 -0.77
C PHE A 50 -11.85 -12.87 -1.71
N ASN A 51 -11.18 -12.97 -2.86
CA ASN A 51 -11.11 -11.91 -3.87
C ASN A 51 -12.49 -11.37 -4.30
N SER A 52 -12.63 -10.03 -4.28
CA SER A 52 -13.76 -9.30 -4.87
C SER A 52 -15.15 -9.70 -4.37
N TYR A 53 -15.25 -10.20 -3.13
CA TYR A 53 -16.53 -10.64 -2.55
C TYR A 53 -17.32 -9.51 -1.88
N SER A 54 -16.67 -8.37 -1.60
CA SER A 54 -17.24 -7.28 -0.81
C SER A 54 -18.17 -6.34 -1.56
N ALA A 55 -18.24 -6.43 -2.89
CA ALA A 55 -19.09 -5.57 -3.70
C ALA A 55 -19.55 -6.24 -5.00
N SER A 56 -20.79 -5.97 -5.40
CA SER A 56 -21.32 -6.40 -6.69
C SER A 56 -20.51 -5.79 -7.84
N ARG A 57 -20.23 -6.61 -8.86
CA ARG A 57 -19.49 -6.18 -10.04
C ARG A 57 -20.28 -5.12 -10.81
N SER A 58 -19.62 -4.03 -11.17
CA SER A 58 -20.17 -3.00 -12.06
C SER A 58 -19.05 -2.28 -12.81
N TRP A 59 -19.38 -1.73 -13.98
CA TRP A 59 -18.45 -0.91 -14.75
C TRP A 59 -17.93 0.30 -13.96
N LYS A 60 -18.82 0.96 -13.20
CA LYS A 60 -18.44 2.08 -12.33
C LYS A 60 -17.43 1.65 -11.26
N LEU A 61 -17.58 0.45 -10.70
CA LEU A 61 -16.62 -0.08 -9.73
C LEU A 61 -15.26 -0.36 -10.37
N HIS A 62 -15.23 -1.02 -11.53
CA HIS A 62 -13.97 -1.26 -12.25
C HIS A 62 -13.27 0.04 -12.61
N TRP A 63 -13.98 1.00 -13.21
CA TRP A 63 -13.42 2.30 -13.52
C TRP A 63 -12.78 2.98 -12.30
N ARG A 64 -13.48 2.99 -11.15
CA ARG A 64 -12.91 3.57 -9.91
C ARG A 64 -11.67 2.81 -9.45
N LYS A 65 -11.66 1.48 -9.53
CA LYS A 65 -10.48 0.68 -9.15
C LYS A 65 -9.30 1.00 -10.04
N ASP A 66 -9.50 0.99 -11.36
CA ASP A 66 -8.46 1.23 -12.34
C ASP A 66 -7.91 2.65 -12.24
N CYS A 67 -8.78 3.66 -12.06
CA CYS A 67 -8.34 5.04 -11.84
C CYS A 67 -7.52 5.20 -10.56
N ASN A 68 -7.95 4.62 -9.43
CA ASN A 68 -7.18 4.72 -8.18
C ASN A 68 -5.85 3.95 -8.27
N PHE A 69 -5.85 2.79 -8.92
CA PHE A 69 -4.62 2.02 -9.17
C PHE A 69 -3.64 2.82 -10.04
N ALA A 70 -4.09 3.35 -11.18
CA ALA A 70 -3.26 4.15 -12.08
C ALA A 70 -2.75 5.42 -11.41
N TRP A 71 -3.60 6.14 -10.67
CA TRP A 71 -3.20 7.30 -9.88
C TRP A 71 -2.10 6.93 -8.88
N SER A 72 -2.31 5.89 -8.08
CA SER A 72 -1.36 5.47 -7.04
C SER A 72 -0.03 5.04 -7.64
N GLN A 73 -0.03 4.38 -8.80
CA GLN A 73 1.19 4.04 -9.53
C GLN A 73 1.98 5.30 -9.94
N LEU A 74 1.32 6.28 -10.55
CA LEU A 74 1.97 7.53 -10.99
C LEU A 74 2.46 8.34 -9.78
N TYR A 75 1.64 8.44 -8.74
CA TYR A 75 1.97 9.15 -7.51
C TYR A 75 3.19 8.54 -6.81
N LEU A 76 3.22 7.22 -6.65
CA LEU A 76 4.38 6.54 -6.04
C LEU A 76 5.61 6.62 -6.93
N ALA A 77 5.45 6.47 -8.25
CA ALA A 77 6.56 6.67 -9.18
C ALA A 77 7.17 8.05 -9.01
N GLU A 78 6.36 9.10 -8.88
CA GLU A 78 6.80 10.48 -8.60
C GLU A 78 7.45 10.61 -7.22
N LYS A 79 6.75 10.19 -6.17
CA LYS A 79 7.16 10.29 -4.76
C LYS A 79 8.48 9.59 -4.48
N TYR A 80 8.76 8.51 -5.21
CA TYR A 80 9.97 7.71 -5.08
C TYR A 80 10.82 7.72 -6.34
N ARG A 81 10.64 8.71 -7.25
CA ARG A 81 11.47 8.87 -8.46
C ARG A 81 12.92 8.71 -8.08
N GLY A 82 13.51 7.61 -8.57
CA GLY A 82 14.91 7.16 -8.52
C GLY A 82 15.79 7.68 -7.39
N ARG A 83 16.55 6.79 -6.75
CA ARG A 83 17.93 7.15 -6.38
C ARG A 83 18.65 7.59 -7.66
N SER A 84 18.56 8.87 -8.00
CA SER A 84 19.49 9.54 -8.89
C SER A 84 20.48 10.30 -8.01
N ASP A 85 21.25 9.54 -7.23
CA ASP A 85 22.43 10.05 -6.55
C ASP A 85 23.61 9.23 -7.09
N MET A 86 24.40 9.90 -7.93
CA MET A 86 25.82 9.69 -8.29
C MET A 86 26.30 8.31 -8.74
#